data_AF-A0A526YJD2-F1
#
_entry.id   AF-A0A526YJD2-F1
#
_cell.length_a   1.000
_cell.length_b   1.000
_cell.length_c   1.000
_cell.angle_alpha   90.00
_cell.angle_beta   90.00
_cell.angle_gamma   90.00
#
_symmetry.space_group_name_H-M   'P 1'
#
loop_
_entity.id
_entity.type
_entity.pdbx_description
1 polymer ?
#
loop_
_entity_poly.entity_id
_entity_poly.type
_entity_poly.pdbx_seq_one_letter_code
_entity_poly.pdbx_strand_id
1 'polypeptide(L)'
;MLKILTLATATAVALGSTAFAASRVERVAFASHGQQIVGDLYLPGGLGICASSGYMVTAAAKNAAIKSLALVAPWLHDAEVVEQTYGGKDGIARLEAVGDAAEAAYRRTDKQAFLPAASLTDERAIMFKVPYYTEAGRGMIPAWRNEADPAFWRGWLTFDAIQPARRLHQPLLMVH
;
A
#
# COMPACT_ATOMS: atom_id res chain seq x y z
N MET A 1 -35.70 0.24 -59.00
CA MET A 1 -35.59 0.02 -57.55
C MET A 1 -34.18 0.42 -57.12
N LEU A 2 -34.08 1.58 -56.50
CA LEU A 2 -32.85 2.27 -56.12
C LEU A 2 -32.35 1.67 -54.79
N LYS A 3 -31.18 1.03 -54.75
CA LYS A 3 -30.50 0.70 -53.48
C LYS A 3 -29.28 1.60 -53.35
N ILE A 4 -29.38 2.49 -52.37
CA ILE A 4 -28.45 3.54 -52.01
C ILE A 4 -27.19 2.94 -51.34
N LEU A 5 -26.03 3.45 -51.75
CA LEU A 5 -24.71 3.33 -51.12
C LEU A 5 -24.77 3.64 -49.62
N THR A 6 -23.99 2.96 -48.77
CA THR A 6 -23.03 3.69 -47.91
C THR A 6 -21.87 2.82 -47.44
N LEU A 7 -20.68 3.35 -47.68
CA LEU A 7 -19.36 2.94 -47.21
C LEU A 7 -19.26 3.18 -45.69
N ALA A 8 -18.74 2.24 -44.91
CA ALA A 8 -18.36 2.49 -43.51
C ALA A 8 -16.86 2.28 -43.35
N THR A 9 -16.09 3.31 -43.70
CA THR A 9 -14.72 3.50 -43.22
C THR A 9 -14.72 4.64 -42.22
N ALA A 10 -14.31 4.36 -40.99
CA ALA A 10 -13.60 5.32 -40.15
C ALA A 10 -12.87 4.55 -39.04
N THR A 11 -11.65 4.15 -39.35
CA THR A 11 -10.63 3.87 -38.34
C THR A 11 -10.29 5.20 -37.67
N ALA A 12 -10.65 5.36 -36.41
CA ALA A 12 -10.09 6.41 -35.56
C ALA A 12 -9.24 5.72 -34.49
N VAL A 13 -7.93 5.63 -34.76
CA VAL A 13 -6.94 5.39 -33.73
C VAL A 13 -6.87 6.68 -32.90
N ALA A 14 -7.55 6.70 -31.76
CA ALA A 14 -7.33 7.72 -30.76
C ALA A 14 -6.05 7.37 -30.00
N LEU A 15 -4.97 8.03 -30.40
CA LEU A 15 -3.72 8.11 -29.65
C LEU A 15 -3.98 8.76 -28.29
N GLY A 16 -3.51 8.10 -27.24
CA GLY A 16 -3.08 8.72 -25.99
C GLY A 16 -4.15 9.47 -25.19
N SER A 17 -4.94 8.73 -24.41
CA SER A 17 -5.52 9.27 -23.19
C SER A 17 -4.99 8.47 -22.00
N THR A 18 -4.09 9.07 -21.22
CA THR A 18 -3.91 8.71 -19.79
C THR A 18 -5.12 9.24 -19.00
N ALA A 19 -6.32 8.95 -19.49
CA ALA A 19 -7.53 9.14 -18.72
C ALA A 19 -7.57 7.96 -17.76
N PHE A 20 -7.34 8.23 -16.48
CA PHE A 20 -7.68 7.29 -15.42
C PHE A 20 -9.09 6.78 -15.72
N ALA A 21 -9.26 5.47 -15.91
CA ALA A 21 -10.58 4.89 -16.05
C ALA A 21 -11.34 5.24 -14.76
N ALA A 22 -12.25 6.21 -14.85
CA ALA A 22 -13.07 6.61 -13.72
C ALA A 22 -13.79 5.36 -13.20
N SER A 23 -13.89 5.21 -11.88
CA SER A 23 -14.68 4.15 -11.27
C SER A 23 -16.10 4.24 -11.84
N ARG A 24 -16.50 3.26 -12.65
CA ARG A 24 -17.82 3.23 -13.27
C ARG A 24 -18.77 2.52 -12.31
N VAL A 25 -19.78 3.24 -11.85
CA VAL A 25 -20.92 2.65 -11.16
C VAL A 25 -21.89 2.17 -12.24
N GLU A 26 -22.11 0.85 -12.31
CA GLU A 26 -23.02 0.25 -13.28
C GLU A 26 -24.25 -0.28 -12.57
N ARG A 27 -25.44 0.10 -13.06
CA ARG A 27 -26.67 -0.54 -12.57
C ARG A 27 -26.77 -1.94 -13.17
N VAL A 28 -26.72 -2.95 -12.31
CA VAL A 28 -26.78 -4.36 -12.71
C VAL A 28 -28.09 -4.98 -12.22
N ALA A 29 -28.58 -5.96 -12.98
CA ALA A 29 -29.72 -6.78 -12.60
C ALA A 29 -29.34 -8.26 -12.75
N PHE A 30 -29.54 -9.06 -11.70
CA PHE A 30 -29.35 -10.51 -11.76
C PHE A 30 -30.43 -11.24 -10.95
N ALA A 31 -30.73 -12.47 -11.36
CA ALA A 31 -31.70 -13.32 -10.68
C ALA A 31 -31.04 -14.03 -9.49
N SER A 32 -31.70 -14.02 -8.33
CA SER A 32 -31.32 -14.78 -7.14
C SER A 32 -32.59 -15.31 -6.47
N HIS A 33 -32.71 -16.63 -6.31
CA HIS A 33 -33.86 -17.28 -5.66
C HIS A 33 -35.24 -16.83 -6.18
N GLY A 34 -35.38 -16.66 -7.50
CA GLY A 34 -36.63 -16.22 -8.12
C GLY A 34 -36.94 -14.73 -7.98
N GLN A 35 -36.05 -13.94 -7.36
CA GLN A 35 -36.14 -12.49 -7.28
C GLN A 35 -35.11 -11.82 -8.20
N GLN A 36 -35.49 -10.68 -8.78
CA GLN A 36 -34.57 -9.82 -9.53
C GLN A 36 -33.93 -8.82 -8.56
N ILE A 37 -32.63 -8.94 -8.33
CA ILE A 37 -31.87 -7.96 -7.54
C ILE A 37 -31.37 -6.89 -8.49
N VAL A 38 -31.70 -5.64 -8.21
CA VAL A 38 -31.30 -4.48 -9.00
C VAL A 38 -30.56 -3.51 -8.10
N GLY A 39 -29.36 -3.10 -8.49
CA GLY A 39 -28.56 -2.17 -7.72
C GLY A 39 -27.35 -1.67 -8.47
N ASP A 40 -26.59 -0.81 -7.81
CA ASP A 40 -25.38 -0.22 -8.34
C ASP A 40 -24.17 -1.07 -7.97
N LEU A 41 -23.37 -1.46 -8.97
CA LEU A 41 -22.16 -2.25 -8.80
C LEU A 41 -20.99 -1.33 -8.44
N TYR A 42 -20.45 -1.53 -7.24
CA TYR A 42 -19.20 -0.92 -6.80
C TYR A 42 -18.08 -1.93 -6.89
N LEU A 43 -17.03 -1.60 -7.65
CA LEU A 43 -15.83 -2.40 -7.72
C LEU A 43 -14.90 -2.05 -6.55
N PRO A 44 -14.36 -3.03 -5.81
CA PRO A 44 -13.51 -2.77 -4.66
C PRO A 44 -12.16 -2.17 -5.09
N GLY A 45 -11.76 -1.10 -4.41
CA GLY A 45 -10.46 -0.45 -4.58
C GLY A 45 -9.59 -0.58 -3.32
N GLY A 46 -8.29 -0.44 -3.49
CA GLY A 46 -7.30 -0.40 -2.41
C GLY A 46 -6.74 1.00 -2.19
N LEU A 47 -6.59 1.42 -0.94
CA LEU A 47 -5.89 2.65 -0.56
C LEU A 47 -4.67 2.31 0.29
N GLY A 48 -3.51 2.84 -0.08
CA GLY A 48 -2.29 2.80 0.70
C GLY A 48 -1.80 4.21 1.07
N ILE A 49 -1.37 4.39 2.31
CA ILE A 49 -0.80 5.64 2.82
C ILE A 49 0.57 5.34 3.45
N CYS A 50 1.61 6.09 3.06
CA CYS A 50 2.97 5.89 3.57
C CYS A 50 3.43 4.43 3.43
N ALA A 51 3.90 3.80 4.51
CA ALA A 51 4.37 2.41 4.54
C ALA A 51 3.31 1.40 4.07
N SER A 52 2.03 1.67 4.28
CA SER A 52 0.96 0.75 3.86
C SER A 52 0.79 0.67 2.34
N SER A 53 1.34 1.62 1.59
CA SER A 53 1.36 1.59 0.13
C SER A 53 2.06 0.35 -0.42
N GLY A 54 3.20 -0.06 0.16
CA GLY A 54 3.89 -1.28 -0.26
C GLY A 54 3.08 -2.55 -0.03
N TYR A 55 2.37 -2.62 1.11
CA TYR A 55 1.47 -3.73 1.39
C TYR A 55 0.28 -3.76 0.43
N MET A 56 -0.28 -2.59 0.10
CA MET A 56 -1.42 -2.50 -0.81
C MET A 56 -1.04 -2.90 -2.25
N VAL A 57 0.13 -2.48 -2.73
CA VAL A 57 0.69 -2.94 -4.01
C VAL A 57 0.87 -4.46 -4.01
N THR A 58 1.44 -5.01 -2.93
CA THR A 58 1.63 -6.47 -2.78
C THR A 58 0.31 -7.22 -2.76
N ALA A 59 -0.71 -6.69 -2.07
CA ALA A 59 -2.04 -7.29 -1.98
C ALA A 59 -2.71 -7.30 -3.36
N ALA A 60 -2.72 -6.18 -4.06
CA ALA A 60 -3.37 -6.08 -5.37
C ALA A 60 -2.66 -6.88 -6.47
N ALA A 61 -1.33 -6.99 -6.42
CA ALA A 61 -0.60 -7.86 -7.33
C ALA A 61 -0.91 -9.36 -7.15
N LYS A 62 -1.44 -9.76 -5.99
CA LYS A 62 -1.82 -11.15 -5.67
C LYS A 62 -3.32 -11.40 -5.70
N ASN A 63 -4.13 -10.35 -5.72
CA ASN A 63 -5.57 -10.46 -5.57
C ASN A 63 -6.31 -9.68 -6.66
N ALA A 64 -6.79 -10.42 -7.67
CA ALA A 64 -7.58 -9.87 -8.75
C ALA A 64 -8.94 -9.32 -8.31
N ALA A 65 -9.38 -9.55 -7.06
CA ALA A 65 -10.57 -8.92 -6.52
C ALA A 65 -10.38 -7.40 -6.40
N ILE A 66 -9.19 -6.90 -6.04
CA ILE A 66 -8.89 -5.47 -5.99
C ILE A 66 -8.82 -4.94 -7.42
N LYS A 67 -9.71 -4.01 -7.76
CA LYS A 67 -9.90 -3.52 -9.14
C LYS A 67 -9.20 -2.20 -9.44
N SER A 68 -8.85 -1.44 -8.41
CA SER A 68 -8.15 -0.17 -8.54
C SER A 68 -7.33 0.13 -7.29
N LEU A 69 -6.37 1.03 -7.42
CA LEU A 69 -5.44 1.42 -6.35
C LEU A 69 -5.28 2.93 -6.29
N ALA A 70 -5.24 3.47 -5.08
CA ALA A 70 -4.76 4.82 -4.80
C ALA A 70 -3.66 4.74 -3.74
N LEU A 71 -2.54 5.43 -3.98
CA LEU A 71 -1.42 5.52 -3.06
C LEU A 71 -1.17 6.99 -2.70
N VAL A 72 -1.05 7.31 -1.41
CA VAL A 72 -0.85 8.67 -0.92
C VAL A 72 0.43 8.75 -0.10
N ALA A 73 1.31 9.70 -0.45
CA ALA A 73 2.65 9.84 0.11
C ALA A 73 3.35 8.48 0.27
N PRO A 74 3.42 7.66 -0.78
CA PRO A 74 3.78 6.26 -0.63
C PRO A 74 5.24 6.09 -0.20
N TRP A 75 5.45 5.17 0.74
CA TRP A 75 6.75 4.60 1.00
C TRP A 75 6.82 3.23 0.31
N LEU A 76 7.61 3.15 -0.75
CA LEU A 76 7.84 1.95 -1.55
C LEU A 76 9.34 1.73 -1.62
N HIS A 77 9.81 0.67 -0.97
CA HIS A 77 11.24 0.37 -0.91
C HIS A 77 11.53 -1.03 -1.46
N ASP A 78 12.75 -1.16 -1.97
CA ASP A 78 13.47 -2.40 -2.16
C ASP A 78 14.77 -2.33 -1.34
N ALA A 79 15.68 -3.30 -1.53
CA ALA A 79 16.94 -3.35 -0.80
C ALA A 79 17.83 -2.12 -1.05
N GLU A 80 17.80 -1.55 -2.25
CA GLU A 80 18.61 -0.37 -2.59
C GLU A 80 18.11 0.86 -1.83
N VAL A 81 16.80 1.11 -1.86
CA VAL A 81 16.18 2.22 -1.11
C VAL A 81 16.40 2.06 0.40
N VAL A 82 16.30 0.83 0.92
CA VAL A 82 16.59 0.52 2.34
C VAL A 82 18.03 0.88 2.68
N GLU A 83 19.02 0.46 1.88
CA GLU A 83 20.43 0.76 2.12
C GLU A 83 20.70 2.27 2.12
N GLN A 84 20.13 3.00 1.17
CA GLN A 84 20.29 4.46 1.10
C GLN A 84 19.65 5.17 2.32
N THR A 85 18.51 4.66 2.79
CA THR A 85 17.72 5.31 3.85
C THR A 85 18.28 5.03 5.24
N TYR A 86 18.71 3.80 5.49
CA TYR A 86 19.06 3.35 6.84
C TYR A 86 20.57 3.37 7.12
N GLY A 87 21.33 4.22 6.43
CA GLY A 87 22.74 4.45 6.74
C GLY A 87 23.69 3.41 6.16
N GLY A 88 23.38 2.86 4.99
CA GLY A 88 24.20 1.89 4.29
C GLY A 88 24.18 0.51 4.95
N LYS A 89 25.12 -0.34 4.52
CA LYS A 89 25.26 -1.72 5.03
C LYS A 89 25.47 -1.78 6.54
N ASP A 90 26.22 -0.86 7.10
CA ASP A 90 26.47 -0.80 8.54
C ASP A 90 25.19 -0.50 9.32
N GLY A 91 24.37 0.42 8.82
CA GLY A 91 23.10 0.75 9.45
C GLY A 91 22.07 -0.37 9.32
N ILE A 92 22.01 -1.03 8.15
CA ILE A 92 21.23 -2.26 7.97
C ILE A 92 21.66 -3.32 9.00
N ALA A 93 22.95 -3.65 9.09
CA ALA A 93 23.46 -4.67 9.99
C ALA A 93 23.14 -4.36 11.47
N ARG A 94 23.15 -3.07 11.86
CA ARG A 94 22.72 -2.65 13.20
C ARG A 94 21.24 -2.89 13.43
N LEU A 95 20.38 -2.55 12.48
CA LEU A 95 18.93 -2.77 12.60
C LEU A 95 18.56 -4.25 12.57
N GLU A 96 19.26 -5.07 11.78
CA GLU A 96 19.15 -6.52 11.81
C GLU A 96 19.51 -7.09 13.20
N ALA A 97 20.64 -6.65 13.77
CA ALA A 97 21.05 -7.06 15.11
C ALA A 97 20.02 -6.66 16.19
N VAL A 98 19.40 -5.49 16.06
CA VAL A 98 18.30 -5.05 16.94
C VAL A 98 17.09 -5.97 16.81
N GLY A 99 16.68 -6.30 15.58
CA GLY A 99 15.57 -7.23 15.35
C GLY A 99 15.84 -8.63 15.89
N ASP A 100 17.04 -9.15 15.67
CA ASP A 100 17.45 -10.48 16.15
C ASP A 100 17.53 -10.56 17.67
N ALA A 101 18.02 -9.49 18.32
CA ALA A 101 18.02 -9.41 19.78
C ALA A 101 16.61 -9.38 20.37
N ALA A 102 15.69 -8.64 19.75
CA ALA A 102 14.29 -8.57 20.18
C ALA A 102 13.58 -9.93 20.03
N GLU A 103 13.75 -10.60 18.89
CA GLU A 103 13.21 -11.94 18.65
C GLU A 103 13.78 -12.97 19.64
N ALA A 104 15.09 -12.94 19.90
CA ALA A 104 15.72 -13.83 20.88
C ALA A 104 15.20 -13.57 22.32
N ALA A 105 14.99 -12.32 22.68
CA ALA A 105 14.40 -11.96 23.96
C ALA A 105 12.96 -12.46 24.09
N TYR A 106 12.14 -12.30 23.04
CA TYR A 106 10.78 -12.85 22.99
C TYR A 106 10.80 -14.37 23.18
N ARG A 107 11.60 -15.10 22.41
CA ARG A 107 11.69 -16.58 22.52
C ARG A 107 12.10 -17.07 23.91
N ARG A 108 12.94 -16.32 24.63
CA ARG A 108 13.40 -16.68 25.97
C ARG A 108 12.36 -16.38 27.06
N THR A 109 11.55 -15.33 26.87
CA THR A 109 10.75 -14.74 27.95
C THR A 109 9.24 -14.76 27.71
N ASP A 110 8.82 -15.09 26.50
CA ASP A 110 7.46 -14.96 25.98
C ASP A 110 6.88 -13.54 26.12
N LYS A 111 7.76 -12.53 26.11
CA LYS A 111 7.41 -11.11 26.25
C LYS A 111 8.12 -10.27 25.21
N GLN A 112 7.36 -9.44 24.49
CA GLN A 112 7.90 -8.50 23.51
C GLN A 112 8.53 -7.30 24.22
N ALA A 113 9.71 -6.88 23.77
CA ALA A 113 10.41 -5.72 24.28
C ALA A 113 10.07 -4.49 23.44
N PHE A 114 8.87 -3.95 23.65
CA PHE A 114 8.38 -2.80 22.89
C PHE A 114 9.23 -1.54 23.12
N LEU A 115 9.40 -0.77 22.06
CA LEU A 115 9.93 0.59 22.06
C LEU A 115 8.84 1.58 21.65
N PRO A 116 8.98 2.88 21.95
CA PRO A 116 8.10 3.89 21.39
C PRO A 116 8.13 3.84 19.86
N ALA A 117 6.97 3.78 19.21
CA ALA A 117 6.92 3.84 17.75
C ALA A 117 7.29 5.24 17.22
N ALA A 118 6.92 6.29 17.93
CA ALA A 118 7.31 7.68 17.71
C ALA A 118 7.76 8.33 19.02
N SER A 119 8.81 9.15 18.94
CA SER A 119 9.34 9.90 20.08
C SER A 119 10.12 11.13 19.62
N LEU A 120 10.14 12.17 20.44
CA LEU A 120 11.01 13.34 20.25
C LEU A 120 12.34 13.20 21.01
N THR A 121 12.44 12.25 21.94
CA THR A 121 13.56 12.12 22.89
C THR A 121 14.23 10.75 22.87
N ASP A 122 13.51 9.70 22.47
CA ASP A 122 14.06 8.35 22.34
C ASP A 122 14.47 8.09 20.89
N GLU A 123 15.78 8.14 20.63
CA GLU A 123 16.39 7.92 19.32
C GLU A 123 16.15 6.51 18.76
N ARG A 124 15.71 5.58 19.59
CA ARG A 124 15.38 4.21 19.14
C ARG A 124 14.00 4.12 18.51
N ALA A 125 13.19 5.18 18.60
CA ALA A 125 11.86 5.20 18.00
C ALA A 125 11.93 5.17 16.47
N ILE A 126 11.01 4.44 15.84
CA ILE A 126 10.93 4.34 14.37
C ILE A 126 10.71 5.72 13.75
N MET A 127 9.79 6.48 14.34
CA MET A 127 9.46 7.85 13.94
C MET A 127 10.10 8.85 14.92
N PHE A 128 11.44 8.87 14.96
CA PHE A 128 12.20 9.80 15.78
C PHE A 128 12.12 11.23 15.24
N LYS A 129 11.82 12.21 16.11
CA LYS A 129 11.67 13.64 15.76
C LYS A 129 10.64 13.91 14.66
N VAL A 130 9.54 13.16 14.65
CA VAL A 130 8.39 13.37 13.75
C VAL A 130 7.17 13.83 14.56
N PRO A 131 6.94 15.15 14.73
CA PRO A 131 5.94 15.68 15.66
C PRO A 131 4.50 15.25 15.38
N TYR A 132 4.18 14.89 14.13
CA TYR A 132 2.84 14.44 13.74
C TYR A 132 2.30 13.34 14.66
N TYR A 133 3.15 12.40 15.06
CA TYR A 133 2.77 11.24 15.88
C TYR A 133 2.79 11.51 17.40
N THR A 134 3.30 12.66 17.84
CA THR A 134 3.43 13.03 19.27
C THR A 134 2.56 14.21 19.68
N GLU A 135 1.90 14.87 18.73
CA GLU A 135 1.04 16.04 18.96
C GLU A 135 -0.44 15.62 19.04
N ALA A 136 -1.09 15.87 20.18
CA ALA A 136 -2.49 15.49 20.44
C ALA A 136 -3.50 16.13 19.46
N GLY A 137 -3.18 17.29 18.90
CA GLY A 137 -4.00 17.95 17.87
C GLY A 137 -3.79 17.39 16.45
N ARG A 138 -2.97 16.36 16.28
CA ARG A 138 -2.61 15.77 14.98
C ARG A 138 -2.76 14.24 15.00
N GLY A 139 -1.66 13.51 14.81
CA GLY A 139 -1.66 12.05 14.65
C GLY A 139 -1.60 11.26 15.96
N MET A 140 -1.42 11.92 17.11
CA MET A 140 -1.47 11.25 18.41
C MET A 140 -2.93 10.99 18.81
N ILE A 141 -3.44 9.82 18.45
CA ILE A 141 -4.82 9.39 18.78
C ILE A 141 -4.82 8.37 19.93
N PRO A 142 -5.85 8.36 20.81
CA PRO A 142 -5.90 7.45 21.96
C PRO A 142 -5.90 5.96 21.61
N ALA A 143 -6.39 5.60 20.42
CA ALA A 143 -6.44 4.21 19.97
C ALA A 143 -5.07 3.63 19.59
N TRP A 144 -4.08 4.50 19.35
CA TRP A 144 -2.74 4.06 18.97
C TRP A 144 -1.83 4.03 20.19
N ARG A 145 -1.39 2.83 20.56
CA ARG A 145 -0.57 2.57 21.76
C ARG A 145 0.84 3.18 21.70
N ASN A 146 1.28 3.62 20.52
CA ASN A 146 2.64 4.13 20.28
C ASN A 146 3.74 3.12 20.68
N GLU A 147 3.51 1.84 20.39
CA GLU A 147 4.46 0.75 20.67
C GLU A 147 4.88 0.07 19.37
N ALA A 148 6.16 -0.24 19.26
CA ALA A 148 6.73 -1.01 18.17
C ALA A 148 7.62 -2.12 18.71
N ASP A 149 7.44 -3.33 18.19
CA ASP A 149 8.33 -4.45 18.48
C ASP A 149 9.52 -4.40 17.51
N PRO A 150 10.77 -4.20 17.99
CA PRO A 150 11.94 -4.09 17.11
C PRO A 150 12.18 -5.34 16.25
N ALA A 151 11.61 -6.50 16.59
CA ALA A 151 11.67 -7.70 15.76
C ALA A 151 11.16 -7.49 14.32
N PHE A 152 10.33 -6.46 14.09
CA PHE A 152 9.81 -6.11 12.76
C PHE A 152 10.92 -5.79 11.74
N TRP A 153 12.10 -5.30 12.19
CA TRP A 153 13.18 -4.87 11.30
C TRP A 153 13.60 -5.97 10.33
N ARG A 154 13.64 -7.23 10.77
CA ARG A 154 14.05 -8.36 9.92
C ARG A 154 13.14 -8.52 8.70
N GLY A 155 11.83 -8.41 8.90
CA GLY A 155 10.85 -8.47 7.82
C GLY A 155 10.84 -7.19 6.99
N TRP A 156 10.98 -6.03 7.63
CA TRP A 156 10.91 -4.73 6.96
C TRP A 156 12.09 -4.49 6.00
N LEU A 157 13.32 -4.77 6.44
CA LEU A 157 14.54 -4.54 5.65
C LEU A 157 14.63 -5.44 4.42
N THR A 158 13.94 -6.59 4.43
CA THR A 158 13.89 -7.55 3.31
C THR A 158 12.61 -7.46 2.49
N PHE A 159 11.66 -6.62 2.91
CA PHE A 159 10.44 -6.41 2.17
C PHE A 159 10.72 -5.62 0.88
N ASP A 160 10.20 -6.13 -0.23
CA ASP A 160 10.33 -5.50 -1.54
C ASP A 160 8.93 -5.13 -2.05
N ALA A 161 8.60 -3.84 -1.93
CA ALA A 161 7.35 -3.26 -2.39
C ALA A 161 7.32 -3.03 -3.91
N ILE A 162 8.48 -3.07 -4.58
CA ILE A 162 8.66 -2.77 -6.00
C ILE A 162 8.55 -4.04 -6.85
N GLN A 163 9.03 -5.17 -6.35
CA GLN A 163 8.96 -6.47 -7.03
C GLN A 163 7.58 -6.84 -7.57
N PRO A 164 6.46 -6.60 -6.86
CA PRO A 164 5.13 -6.94 -7.35
C PRO A 164 4.64 -6.03 -8.49
N ALA A 165 5.26 -4.87 -8.73
CA ALA A 165 4.79 -3.85 -9.67
C ALA A 165 4.61 -4.38 -11.10
N ARG A 166 5.45 -5.33 -11.54
CA ARG A 166 5.34 -5.96 -12.88
C ARG A 166 4.04 -6.76 -13.08
N ARG A 167 3.39 -7.16 -11.99
CA ARG A 167 2.12 -7.92 -11.99
C ARG A 167 0.91 -7.01 -11.74
N LEU A 168 1.14 -5.72 -11.53
CA LEU A 168 0.10 -4.76 -11.26
C LEU A 168 -0.47 -4.23 -12.57
N HIS A 169 -1.66 -4.68 -12.93
CA HIS A 169 -2.35 -4.29 -14.16
C HIS A 169 -3.59 -3.42 -13.88
N GLN A 170 -3.97 -3.30 -12.61
CA GLN A 170 -5.08 -2.47 -12.18
C GLN A 170 -4.76 -0.98 -12.37
N PRO A 171 -5.76 -0.13 -12.65
CA PRO A 171 -5.62 1.31 -12.57
C PRO A 171 -5.03 1.75 -11.23
N LEU A 172 -3.96 2.55 -11.29
CA LEU A 172 -3.23 3.05 -10.14
C LEU A 172 -3.17 4.58 -10.18
N LEU A 173 -3.56 5.22 -9.08
CA LEU A 173 -3.31 6.64 -8.81
C LEU A 173 -2.23 6.76 -7.74
N MET A 174 -1.25 7.64 -7.97
CA MET A 174 -0.24 8.00 -6.98
C MET A 174 -0.32 9.51 -6.71
N VAL A 175 -0.40 9.87 -5.44
CA VAL A 175 -0.35 11.25 -4.93
C VAL A 175 0.88 11.35 -4.05
N HIS A 176 1.81 12.23 -4.39
CA HIS A 176 3.09 12.41 -3.70
C HIS A 176 3.42 13.89 -3.56
#